data_AF-A0A4Q3UNV4-F1
#
_entry.id   AF-A0A4Q3UNV4-F1
#
_cell.length_a   1.000
_cell.length_b   1.000
_cell.length_c   1.000
_cell.angle_alpha   90.00
_cell.angle_beta   90.00
_cell.angle_gamma   90.00
#
_symmetry.space_group_name_H-M   'P 1'
#
loop_
_entity.id
_entity.type
_entity.pdbx_description
1 polymer ?
#
loop_
_entity_poly.entity_id
_entity_poly.type
_entity_poly.pdbx_seq_one_letter_code
_entity_poly.pdbx_strand_id
1 'polypeptide(L)'
;VLSLEDGRRRYLDLAAKLQTSFALAAGTPEAARHRDDVAFMVAVRANLIKHTGGKKDRDEIDYELNQLVSRAVISDGILDVFKASGLERADISLLSDEFLADVRDMEQKNLAIEALRKLLAGEVKARQSKNIVEARRFSDRLEAAMAKYHNRAVDSLQVIQELIELAQAMREAGHRGVDLGMSDEELAFYDALADNESAVALLGNDTLRVMAQEIARRVRSTATVDWTHRENVRAMMRIEVKRLLRQFGYPPDLEPKAIELVLEQARRVAALN
;
A
#
# COMPACT_ATOMS: atom_id res chain seq x y z
N VAL A 1 2.84 5.88 -37.47
CA VAL A 1 2.14 6.70 -36.45
C VAL A 1 2.96 7.91 -36.04
N LEU A 2 4.21 7.73 -35.58
CA LEU A 2 5.04 8.84 -35.11
C LEU A 2 5.47 9.85 -36.19
N SER A 3 5.47 9.45 -37.46
CA SER A 3 5.79 10.30 -38.62
C SER A 3 4.62 11.18 -39.11
N LEU A 4 3.45 11.08 -38.48
CA LEU A 4 2.25 11.83 -38.86
C LEU A 4 2.10 13.11 -38.03
N GLU A 5 1.28 14.04 -38.51
CA GLU A 5 0.87 15.21 -37.73
C GLU A 5 0.14 14.79 -36.44
N ASP A 6 0.53 15.39 -35.31
CA ASP A 6 0.13 14.97 -33.96
C ASP A 6 0.41 13.47 -33.64
N GLY A 7 1.31 12.85 -34.42
CA GLY A 7 1.62 11.43 -34.36
C GLY A 7 2.12 10.97 -32.99
N ARG A 8 2.75 11.87 -32.25
CA ARG A 8 3.20 11.63 -30.88
C ARG A 8 2.04 11.55 -29.88
N ARG A 9 1.14 12.54 -29.83
CA ARG A 9 -0.03 12.49 -28.94
C ARG A 9 -0.91 11.29 -29.26
N ARG A 10 -1.09 11.03 -30.56
CA ARG A 10 -1.80 9.87 -31.06
C ARG A 10 -1.17 8.55 -30.62
N TYR A 11 0.16 8.45 -30.63
CA TYR A 11 0.86 7.28 -30.12
C TYR A 11 0.65 7.09 -28.62
N LEU A 12 0.78 8.16 -27.82
CA LEU A 12 0.58 8.09 -26.36
C LEU A 12 -0.82 7.62 -26.00
N ASP A 13 -1.83 8.11 -26.72
CA ASP A 13 -3.25 7.78 -26.49
C ASP A 13 -3.58 6.35 -26.95
N LEU A 14 -3.10 5.94 -28.13
CA LEU A 14 -3.31 4.58 -28.65
C LEU A 14 -2.58 3.52 -27.81
N ALA A 15 -1.35 3.79 -27.36
CA ALA A 15 -0.61 2.87 -26.52
C ALA A 15 -1.24 2.73 -25.12
N ALA A 16 -1.84 3.80 -24.57
CA ALA A 16 -2.62 3.71 -23.35
C ALA A 16 -3.88 2.84 -23.52
N LYS A 17 -4.65 3.07 -24.59
CA LYS A 17 -5.84 2.27 -24.91
C LYS A 17 -5.51 0.80 -25.17
N LEU A 18 -4.39 0.54 -25.85
CA LEU A 18 -3.87 -0.81 -26.08
C LEU A 18 -3.53 -1.50 -24.77
N GLN A 19 -2.84 -0.82 -23.85
CA GLN A 19 -2.49 -1.34 -22.53
C GLN A 19 -3.73 -1.70 -21.72
N THR A 20 -4.75 -0.83 -21.69
CA THR A 20 -6.02 -1.10 -21.00
C THR A 20 -6.77 -2.29 -21.63
N SER A 21 -6.84 -2.33 -22.97
CA SER A 21 -7.54 -3.41 -23.68
C SER A 21 -6.85 -4.76 -23.50
N PHE A 22 -5.52 -4.77 -23.48
CA PHE A 22 -4.72 -5.96 -23.20
C PHE A 22 -4.93 -6.45 -21.77
N ALA A 23 -4.95 -5.55 -20.79
CA ALA A 23 -5.23 -5.90 -19.39
C ALA A 23 -6.62 -6.53 -19.21
N LEU A 24 -7.62 -6.04 -19.94
CA LEU A 24 -8.97 -6.61 -19.93
C LEU A 24 -9.04 -7.99 -20.59
N ALA A 25 -8.16 -8.29 -21.54
CA ALA A 25 -8.12 -9.54 -22.28
C ALA A 25 -7.05 -10.53 -21.78
N ALA A 26 -6.30 -10.19 -20.72
CA ALA A 26 -5.05 -10.83 -20.31
C ALA A 26 -5.16 -12.33 -19.98
N GLY A 27 -6.37 -12.86 -19.77
CA GLY A 27 -6.65 -14.28 -19.56
C GLY A 27 -6.93 -15.10 -20.82
N THR A 28 -6.87 -14.51 -22.02
CA THR A 28 -7.18 -15.21 -23.29
C THR A 28 -5.92 -15.70 -24.01
N PRO A 29 -5.96 -16.87 -24.68
CA PRO A 29 -4.85 -17.35 -25.52
C PRO A 29 -4.48 -16.36 -26.64
N GLU A 30 -5.47 -15.63 -27.15
CA GLU A 30 -5.30 -14.59 -28.17
C GLU A 30 -4.52 -13.39 -27.64
N ALA A 31 -4.81 -12.92 -26.42
CA ALA A 31 -4.03 -11.85 -25.80
C ALA A 31 -2.57 -12.27 -25.57
N ALA A 32 -2.34 -13.52 -25.15
CA ALA A 32 -0.97 -14.02 -24.92
C ALA A 32 -0.07 -13.90 -26.17
N ARG A 33 -0.63 -14.08 -27.38
CA ARG A 33 0.11 -13.97 -28.65
C ARG A 33 0.59 -12.56 -28.98
N HIS A 34 -0.05 -11.54 -28.42
CA HIS A 34 0.27 -10.12 -28.69
C HIS A 34 1.05 -9.47 -27.54
N ARG A 35 1.47 -10.25 -26.54
CA ARG A 35 2.12 -9.77 -25.32
C ARG A 35 3.37 -8.93 -25.62
N ASP A 36 4.25 -9.43 -26.48
CA ASP A 36 5.53 -8.77 -26.75
C ASP A 36 5.35 -7.48 -27.56
N ASP A 37 4.39 -7.47 -28.48
CA ASP A 37 4.03 -6.27 -29.24
C ASP A 37 3.47 -5.17 -28.33
N VAL A 38 2.60 -5.53 -27.40
CA VAL A 38 2.02 -4.60 -26.41
C VAL A 38 3.12 -4.08 -25.48
N ALA A 39 4.00 -4.95 -24.99
CA ALA A 39 5.11 -4.56 -24.13
C ALA A 39 6.05 -3.56 -24.83
N PHE A 40 6.40 -3.82 -26.08
CA PHE A 40 7.19 -2.90 -26.89
C PHE A 40 6.52 -1.52 -27.01
N MET A 41 5.22 -1.49 -27.29
CA MET A 41 4.49 -0.23 -27.45
C MET A 41 4.37 0.57 -26.14
N VAL A 42 4.23 -0.10 -25.00
CA VAL A 42 4.22 0.53 -23.67
C VAL A 42 5.61 1.07 -23.32
N ALA A 43 6.68 0.34 -23.63
CA ALA A 43 8.06 0.78 -23.37
C ALA A 43 8.43 2.03 -24.17
N VAL A 44 8.00 2.11 -25.43
CA VAL A 44 8.18 3.31 -26.27
C VAL A 44 7.36 4.48 -25.72
N ARG A 45 6.12 4.25 -25.26
CA ARG A 45 5.28 5.28 -24.61
C ARG A 45 5.96 5.86 -23.36
N ALA A 46 6.49 5.01 -22.49
CA ALA A 46 7.19 5.44 -21.28
C ALA A 46 8.43 6.29 -21.59
N ASN A 47 9.21 5.90 -22.61
CA ASN A 47 10.36 6.68 -23.06
C ASN A 47 9.95 8.03 -23.65
N LEU A 48 8.88 8.08 -24.45
CA LEU A 48 8.37 9.33 -25.02
C LEU A 48 7.91 10.31 -23.94
N ILE A 49 7.27 9.84 -22.87
CA ILE A 49 6.88 10.67 -21.73
C ILE A 49 8.10 11.24 -21.01
N LYS A 50 9.10 10.38 -20.70
CA LYS A 50 10.32 10.77 -19.97
C LYS A 50 11.15 11.84 -20.67
N HIS A 51 11.24 11.79 -22.00
CA HIS A 51 12.14 12.66 -22.77
C HIS A 51 11.52 14.01 -23.16
N THR A 52 10.32 14.34 -22.67
CA THR A 52 9.55 15.46 -23.24
C THR A 52 8.85 16.37 -22.23
N GLY A 53 9.19 16.29 -20.94
CA GLY A 53 8.62 17.15 -19.90
C GLY A 53 9.13 18.59 -19.95
N GLY A 54 8.42 19.46 -20.67
CA GLY A 54 8.40 20.91 -20.48
C GLY A 54 7.09 21.35 -19.83
N LYS A 55 7.19 22.16 -18.75
CA LYS A 55 6.15 22.88 -17.98
C LYS A 55 4.67 22.68 -18.39
N LYS A 56 4.14 21.50 -18.10
CA LYS A 56 2.71 21.28 -17.80
C LYS A 56 2.64 20.34 -16.61
N ASP A 57 1.68 20.58 -15.72
CA ASP A 57 1.70 20.22 -14.31
C ASP A 57 2.26 18.82 -14.07
N ARG A 58 3.50 18.80 -13.55
CA ARG A 58 4.24 17.59 -13.25
C ARG A 58 3.46 16.73 -12.28
N ASP A 59 2.67 17.36 -11.41
CA ASP A 59 1.88 16.70 -10.37
C ASP A 59 0.60 16.03 -10.90
N GLU A 60 -0.05 16.59 -11.94
CA GLU A 60 -1.25 15.99 -12.55
C GLU A 60 -0.86 14.82 -13.47
N ILE A 61 0.25 14.98 -14.21
CA ILE A 61 0.85 13.89 -14.98
C ILE A 61 1.41 12.84 -14.03
N ASP A 62 2.09 13.19 -12.93
CA ASP A 62 2.57 12.23 -11.95
C ASP A 62 1.42 11.56 -11.20
N TYR A 63 0.26 12.20 -11.01
CA TYR A 63 -0.93 11.58 -10.40
C TYR A 63 -1.62 10.60 -11.34
N GLU A 64 -1.86 10.97 -12.60
CA GLU A 64 -2.41 10.06 -13.62
C GLU A 64 -1.42 8.94 -13.96
N LEU A 65 -0.13 9.25 -14.01
CA LEU A 65 0.94 8.28 -14.18
C LEU A 65 1.05 7.39 -12.95
N ASN A 66 0.96 7.89 -11.72
CA ASN A 66 0.93 7.07 -10.49
C ASN A 66 -0.36 6.25 -10.35
N GLN A 67 -1.49 6.66 -10.90
CA GLN A 67 -2.71 5.85 -10.96
C GLN A 67 -2.62 4.76 -12.05
N LEU A 68 -2.03 5.08 -13.20
CA LEU A 68 -1.72 4.11 -14.27
C LEU A 68 -0.60 3.14 -13.88
N VAL A 69 0.41 3.62 -13.17
CA VAL A 69 1.53 2.88 -12.56
C VAL A 69 1.01 2.14 -11.35
N SER A 70 0.11 2.66 -10.52
CA SER A 70 -0.47 1.84 -9.45
C SER A 70 -1.37 0.72 -10.00
N ARG A 71 -1.86 0.84 -11.23
CA ARG A 71 -2.55 -0.24 -11.97
C ARG A 71 -1.64 -1.11 -12.84
N ALA A 72 -0.45 -0.65 -13.26
CA ALA A 72 0.47 -1.36 -14.16
C ALA A 72 1.82 -1.79 -13.53
N VAL A 73 2.28 -1.07 -12.50
CA VAL A 73 3.48 -1.31 -11.68
C VAL A 73 3.21 -2.23 -10.49
N ILE A 74 2.03 -2.84 -10.46
CA ILE A 74 1.88 -4.17 -9.88
C ILE A 74 2.64 -5.23 -10.73
N SER A 75 3.08 -4.89 -11.96
CA SER A 75 3.66 -5.88 -12.89
C SER A 75 5.07 -5.59 -13.46
N ASP A 76 5.59 -4.36 -13.56
CA ASP A 76 6.70 -4.13 -14.53
C ASP A 76 8.14 -4.05 -13.99
N GLY A 77 8.37 -3.92 -12.68
CA GLY A 77 9.74 -3.98 -12.11
C GLY A 77 10.04 -5.29 -11.37
N ILE A 78 8.97 -5.97 -10.96
CA ILE A 78 9.01 -7.20 -10.18
C ILE A 78 9.07 -8.38 -11.16
N LEU A 79 8.23 -8.47 -12.19
CA LEU A 79 8.23 -9.67 -13.06
C LEU A 79 9.51 -9.89 -13.89
N ASP A 80 10.28 -8.86 -14.26
CA ASP A 80 11.48 -9.07 -15.09
C ASP A 80 12.63 -9.75 -14.34
N VAL A 81 12.72 -9.57 -13.02
CA VAL A 81 13.72 -10.28 -12.19
C VAL A 81 13.32 -11.75 -11.99
N PHE A 82 12.01 -12.02 -11.90
CA PHE A 82 11.48 -13.34 -11.60
C PHE A 82 11.34 -14.22 -12.86
N LYS A 83 11.00 -13.63 -14.01
CA LYS A 83 11.05 -14.32 -15.31
C LYS A 83 12.46 -14.74 -15.70
N ALA A 84 13.46 -13.92 -15.40
CA ALA A 84 14.86 -14.27 -15.63
C ALA A 84 15.34 -15.47 -14.78
N SER A 85 14.55 -15.87 -13.77
CA SER A 85 14.84 -16.96 -12.83
C SER A 85 13.85 -18.14 -12.92
N GLY A 86 12.95 -18.18 -13.92
CA GLY A 86 12.12 -19.35 -14.24
C GLY A 86 10.72 -19.43 -13.59
N LEU A 87 10.19 -18.34 -13.03
CA LEU A 87 8.85 -18.34 -12.39
C LEU A 87 7.78 -17.83 -13.38
N GLU A 88 6.95 -18.74 -13.89
CA GLU A 88 6.02 -18.50 -15.03
C GLU A 88 4.57 -18.12 -14.67
N ARG A 89 4.16 -18.06 -13.39
CA ARG A 89 2.73 -17.88 -13.04
C ARG A 89 2.42 -16.54 -12.35
N ALA A 90 1.71 -15.68 -13.06
CA ALA A 90 1.39 -14.30 -12.68
C ALA A 90 -0.06 -14.09 -12.19
N ASP A 91 -0.75 -15.15 -11.74
CA ASP A 91 -2.13 -15.06 -11.21
C ASP A 91 -2.22 -15.32 -9.69
N ILE A 92 -1.08 -15.53 -9.04
CA ILE A 92 -1.06 -15.82 -7.61
C ILE A 92 -0.84 -14.51 -6.88
N SER A 93 -1.72 -14.19 -5.91
CA SER A 93 -1.49 -13.13 -4.93
C SER A 93 -0.02 -13.14 -4.54
N LEU A 94 0.70 -12.03 -4.76
CA LEU A 94 2.16 -11.96 -4.66
C LEU A 94 2.69 -12.36 -3.27
N LEU A 95 1.82 -12.57 -2.27
CA LEU A 95 2.12 -13.07 -0.92
C LEU A 95 1.58 -14.48 -0.66
N SER A 96 1.29 -15.26 -1.69
CA SER A 96 0.80 -16.63 -1.58
C SER A 96 1.84 -17.59 -1.04
N ASP A 97 1.36 -18.70 -0.47
CA ASP A 97 2.24 -19.72 0.08
C ASP A 97 3.10 -20.40 -1.00
N GLU A 98 2.58 -20.54 -2.22
CA GLU A 98 3.34 -21.07 -3.38
C GLU A 98 4.48 -20.13 -3.76
N PHE A 99 4.21 -18.83 -3.92
CA PHE A 99 5.26 -17.84 -4.23
C PHE A 99 6.32 -17.75 -3.12
N LEU A 100 5.90 -17.73 -1.85
CA LEU A 100 6.83 -17.65 -0.72
C LEU A 100 7.70 -18.92 -0.61
N ALA A 101 7.17 -20.09 -0.99
CA ALA A 101 7.94 -21.33 -1.09
C ALA A 101 8.96 -21.25 -2.23
N ASP A 102 8.56 -20.79 -3.41
CA ASP A 102 9.45 -20.63 -4.57
C ASP A 102 10.61 -19.68 -4.25
N VAL A 103 10.31 -18.55 -3.61
CA VAL A 103 11.33 -17.55 -3.22
C VAL A 103 12.29 -18.09 -2.16
N ARG A 104 11.80 -18.92 -1.23
CA ARG A 104 12.62 -19.59 -0.23
C ARG A 104 13.64 -20.53 -0.87
N ASP A 105 13.23 -21.24 -1.92
CA ASP A 105 14.04 -22.26 -2.59
C ASP A 105 14.96 -21.70 -3.69
N MET A 106 14.83 -20.41 -4.06
CA MET A 106 15.73 -19.74 -5.01
C MET A 106 17.21 -19.95 -4.69
N GLU A 107 18.02 -20.35 -5.67
CA GLU A 107 19.47 -20.52 -5.50
C GLU A 107 20.16 -19.21 -5.12
N GLN A 108 19.78 -18.11 -5.77
CA GLN A 108 20.34 -16.78 -5.55
C GLN A 108 19.65 -16.09 -4.35
N LYS A 109 20.12 -16.35 -3.14
CA LYS A 109 19.52 -15.81 -1.89
C LYS A 109 19.48 -14.28 -1.82
N ASN A 110 20.49 -13.60 -2.35
CA ASN A 110 20.51 -12.13 -2.42
C ASN A 110 19.38 -11.59 -3.31
N LEU A 111 19.06 -12.31 -4.39
CA LEU A 111 17.96 -11.95 -5.28
C LEU A 111 16.62 -12.15 -4.60
N ALA A 112 16.45 -13.27 -3.89
CA ALA A 112 15.25 -13.54 -3.08
C ALA A 112 14.98 -12.44 -2.05
N ILE A 113 16.02 -12.01 -1.32
CA ILE A 113 15.93 -10.92 -0.33
C ILE A 113 15.53 -9.61 -0.98
N GLU A 114 16.20 -9.22 -2.06
CA GLU A 114 15.91 -7.97 -2.79
C GLU A 114 14.48 -7.96 -3.33
N ALA A 115 14.03 -9.11 -3.82
CA ALA A 115 12.71 -9.29 -4.38
C ALA A 115 11.61 -9.20 -3.31
N LEU A 116 11.76 -9.91 -2.19
CA LEU A 116 10.87 -9.79 -1.03
C LEU A 116 10.85 -8.37 -0.48
N ARG A 117 12.01 -7.71 -0.35
CA ARG A 117 12.10 -6.33 0.12
C ARG A 117 11.26 -5.40 -0.74
N LYS A 118 11.41 -5.46 -2.07
CA LYS A 118 10.65 -4.61 -3.00
C LYS A 118 9.16 -4.88 -2.93
N LEU A 119 8.77 -6.15 -2.88
CA LEU A 119 7.38 -6.55 -2.77
C LEU A 119 6.74 -6.01 -1.48
N LEU A 120 7.38 -6.28 -0.34
CA LEU A 120 6.88 -5.88 0.98
C LEU A 120 6.85 -4.36 1.13
N ALA A 121 7.86 -3.65 0.64
CA ALA A 121 7.85 -2.17 0.63
C ALA A 121 6.68 -1.61 -0.20
N GLY A 122 6.35 -2.26 -1.33
CA GLY A 122 5.18 -1.91 -2.14
C GLY A 122 3.87 -2.08 -1.38
N GLU A 123 3.71 -3.22 -0.69
CA GLU A 123 2.53 -3.51 0.13
C GLU A 123 2.40 -2.55 1.33
N VAL A 124 3.51 -2.25 2.02
CA VAL A 124 3.54 -1.25 3.11
C VAL A 124 3.08 0.11 2.60
N LYS A 125 3.57 0.54 1.43
CA LYS A 125 3.19 1.82 0.81
C LYS A 125 1.70 1.87 0.45
N ALA A 126 1.17 0.78 -0.12
CA ALA A 126 -0.25 0.67 -0.41
C ALA A 126 -1.09 0.81 0.88
N ARG A 127 -0.66 0.15 1.95
CA ARG A 127 -1.32 0.15 3.25
C ARG A 127 -1.23 1.48 4.00
N GLN A 128 -0.18 2.27 3.78
CA GLN A 128 0.02 3.58 4.41
C GLN A 128 -1.14 4.55 4.16
N SER A 129 -1.83 4.41 3.01
CA SER A 129 -3.01 5.21 2.71
C SER A 129 -4.22 4.85 3.58
N LYS A 130 -4.33 3.57 3.99
CA LYS A 130 -5.48 3.01 4.71
C LYS A 130 -5.28 2.97 6.22
N ASN A 131 -4.11 2.54 6.69
CA ASN A 131 -3.82 2.33 8.11
C ASN A 131 -2.36 2.70 8.42
N ILE A 132 -2.17 3.86 9.07
CA ILE A 132 -0.84 4.41 9.33
C ILE A 132 -0.08 3.58 10.38
N VAL A 133 -0.77 3.13 11.43
CA VAL A 133 -0.12 2.41 12.54
C VAL A 133 0.40 1.07 12.06
N GLU A 134 -0.43 0.34 11.33
CA GLU A 134 -0.06 -0.94 10.75
C GLU A 134 1.06 -0.80 9.70
N ALA A 135 0.96 0.20 8.82
CA ALA A 135 2.02 0.48 7.85
C ALA A 135 3.36 0.81 8.52
N ARG A 136 3.35 1.62 9.58
CA ARG A 136 4.56 1.94 10.36
C ARG A 136 5.15 0.67 10.98
N ARG A 137 4.32 -0.15 11.65
CA ARG A 137 4.76 -1.41 12.27
C ARG A 137 5.40 -2.36 11.27
N PHE A 138 4.84 -2.50 10.07
CA PHE A 138 5.42 -3.35 9.03
C PHE A 138 6.67 -2.74 8.39
N SER A 139 6.71 -1.41 8.23
CA SER A 139 7.91 -0.70 7.79
C SER A 139 9.08 -0.94 8.76
N ASP A 140 8.84 -0.77 10.05
CA ASP A 140 9.87 -0.95 11.09
C ASP A 140 10.40 -2.39 11.12
N ARG A 141 9.51 -3.39 10.95
CA ARG A 141 9.90 -4.80 10.84
C ARG A 141 10.72 -5.09 9.59
N LEU A 142 10.34 -4.51 8.44
CA LEU A 142 11.07 -4.66 7.19
C LEU A 142 12.46 -4.05 7.31
N GLU A 143 12.56 -2.84 7.83
CA GLU A 143 13.85 -2.16 8.05
C GLU A 143 14.75 -2.91 9.02
N ALA A 144 14.19 -3.45 10.11
CA ALA A 144 14.93 -4.26 11.07
C ALA A 144 15.51 -5.54 10.43
N ALA A 145 14.72 -6.25 9.62
CA ALA A 145 15.20 -7.44 8.90
C ALA A 145 16.31 -7.09 7.90
N MET A 146 16.16 -5.98 7.17
CA MET A 146 17.17 -5.51 6.21
C MET A 146 18.45 -5.01 6.90
N ALA A 147 18.34 -4.37 8.06
CA ALA A 147 19.49 -3.94 8.84
C ALA A 147 20.34 -5.15 9.29
N LYS A 148 19.69 -6.24 9.73
CA LYS A 148 20.40 -7.49 10.08
C LYS A 148 21.13 -8.07 8.88
N TYR A 149 20.52 -8.04 7.69
CA TYR A 149 21.16 -8.48 6.44
C TYR A 149 22.38 -7.63 6.07
N HIS A 150 22.23 -6.30 6.04
CA HIS A 150 23.29 -5.38 5.65
C HIS A 150 24.50 -5.42 6.59
N ASN A 151 24.25 -5.63 7.88
CA ASN A 151 25.31 -5.77 8.89
C ASN A 151 25.90 -7.18 8.95
N ARG A 152 25.47 -8.10 8.08
CA ARG A 152 25.81 -9.54 8.11
C ARG A 152 25.64 -10.16 9.51
N ALA A 153 24.67 -9.64 10.26
CA ALA A 153 24.42 -10.04 11.65
C ALA A 153 23.77 -11.43 11.74
N VAL A 154 23.21 -11.92 10.64
CA VAL A 154 22.49 -13.19 10.49
C VAL A 154 22.70 -13.76 9.09
N ASP A 155 22.40 -15.06 8.94
CA ASP A 155 22.47 -15.75 7.65
C ASP A 155 21.38 -15.28 6.67
N SER A 156 21.66 -15.37 5.36
CA SER A 156 20.72 -14.98 4.30
C SER A 156 19.44 -15.80 4.34
N LEU A 157 19.50 -17.08 4.71
CA LEU A 157 18.32 -17.92 4.90
C LEU A 157 17.43 -17.40 6.03
N GLN A 158 18.04 -16.93 7.13
CA GLN A 158 17.30 -16.37 8.25
C GLN A 158 16.59 -15.06 7.87
N VAL A 159 17.25 -14.20 7.09
CA VAL A 159 16.63 -12.96 6.59
C VAL A 159 15.43 -13.29 5.68
N ILE A 160 15.59 -14.25 4.76
CA ILE A 160 14.49 -14.68 3.89
C ILE A 160 13.31 -15.19 4.71
N GLN A 161 13.57 -15.98 5.74
CA GLN A 161 12.54 -16.49 6.64
C GLN A 161 11.81 -15.35 7.39
N GLU A 162 12.54 -14.37 7.93
CA GLU A 162 11.94 -13.19 8.58
C GLU A 162 11.07 -12.36 7.61
N LEU A 163 11.49 -12.22 6.35
CA LEU A 163 10.73 -11.53 5.31
C LEU A 163 9.47 -12.32 4.88
N ILE A 164 9.54 -13.65 4.83
CA ILE A 164 8.38 -14.51 4.57
C ILE A 164 7.37 -14.43 5.72
N GLU A 165 7.83 -14.45 6.97
CA GLU A 165 6.96 -14.27 8.14
C GLU A 165 6.31 -12.89 8.16
N LEU A 166 7.04 -11.87 7.71
CA LEU A 166 6.47 -10.53 7.53
C LEU A 166 5.38 -10.54 6.44
N ALA A 167 5.63 -11.19 5.30
CA ALA A 167 4.64 -11.36 4.22
C ALA A 167 3.35 -12.02 4.71
N GLN A 168 3.47 -13.10 5.49
CA GLN A 168 2.34 -13.82 6.09
C GLN A 168 1.57 -12.93 7.06
N ALA A 169 2.26 -12.23 7.96
CA ALA A 169 1.61 -11.31 8.90
C ALA A 169 0.84 -10.17 8.20
N MET A 170 1.35 -9.64 7.08
CA MET A 170 0.65 -8.59 6.31
C MET A 170 -0.64 -9.11 5.66
N ARG A 171 -0.63 -10.36 5.19
CA ARG A 171 -1.81 -11.04 4.64
C ARG A 171 -2.85 -11.29 5.73
N GLU A 172 -2.46 -11.87 6.85
CA GLU A 172 -3.35 -12.11 8.00
C GLU A 172 -3.99 -10.82 8.51
N ALA A 173 -3.21 -9.74 8.63
CA ALA A 173 -3.73 -8.46 9.10
C ALA A 173 -4.77 -7.86 8.15
N GLY A 174 -4.69 -8.14 6.85
CA GLY A 174 -5.75 -7.79 5.88
C GLY A 174 -7.06 -8.57 6.06
N HIS A 175 -6.99 -9.81 6.55
CA HIS A 175 -8.19 -10.62 6.85
C HIS A 175 -8.84 -10.26 8.20
N ARG A 176 -8.03 -9.77 9.14
CA ARG A 176 -8.43 -9.45 10.51
C ARG A 176 -9.60 -8.45 10.61
N GLY A 177 -9.73 -7.52 9.67
CA GLY A 177 -10.87 -6.60 9.59
C GLY A 177 -12.20 -7.31 9.33
N VAL A 178 -12.17 -8.33 8.46
CA VAL A 178 -13.34 -9.16 8.13
C VAL A 178 -13.78 -9.97 9.35
N ASP A 179 -12.83 -10.59 10.06
CA ASP A 179 -13.12 -11.42 11.23
C ASP A 179 -13.72 -10.61 12.39
N LEU A 180 -13.31 -9.35 12.53
CA LEU A 180 -13.81 -8.44 13.56
C LEU A 180 -15.11 -7.70 13.15
N GLY A 181 -15.62 -7.95 11.94
CA GLY A 181 -16.79 -7.24 11.40
C GLY A 181 -16.58 -5.73 11.31
N MET A 182 -15.34 -5.29 11.12
CA MET A 182 -14.95 -3.89 10.98
C MET A 182 -14.67 -3.56 9.52
N SER A 183 -15.02 -2.34 9.11
CA SER A 183 -14.50 -1.76 7.87
C SER A 183 -13.00 -1.42 8.00
N ASP A 184 -12.30 -1.29 6.86
CA ASP A 184 -10.89 -0.84 6.80
C ASP A 184 -10.66 0.45 7.62
N GLU A 185 -11.60 1.39 7.59
CA GLU A 185 -11.53 2.64 8.35
C GLU A 185 -11.60 2.40 9.86
N GLU A 186 -12.56 1.60 10.31
CA GLU A 186 -12.76 1.28 11.74
C GLU A 186 -11.56 0.51 12.28
N LEU A 187 -11.02 -0.43 11.51
CA LEU A 187 -9.82 -1.17 11.89
C LEU A 187 -8.60 -0.24 12.06
N ALA A 188 -8.45 0.74 11.17
CA ALA A 188 -7.36 1.70 11.27
C ALA A 188 -7.46 2.60 12.52
N PHE A 189 -8.67 3.02 12.90
CA PHE A 189 -8.89 3.74 14.17
C PHE A 189 -8.68 2.83 15.37
N TYR A 190 -9.08 1.56 15.29
CA TYR A 190 -8.82 0.57 16.33
C TYR A 190 -7.31 0.42 16.55
N ASP A 191 -6.53 0.22 15.50
CA ASP A 191 -5.07 0.09 15.61
C ASP A 191 -4.42 1.37 16.14
N ALA A 192 -4.93 2.56 15.77
CA ALA A 192 -4.47 3.84 16.34
C ALA A 192 -4.70 3.96 17.85
N LEU A 193 -5.80 3.41 18.36
CA LEU A 193 -6.09 3.36 19.79
C LEU A 193 -5.30 2.24 20.50
N ALA A 194 -5.12 1.11 19.82
CA ALA A 194 -4.46 -0.08 20.33
C ALA A 194 -2.92 -0.03 20.27
N ASP A 195 -2.33 0.99 19.62
CA ASP A 195 -0.88 1.23 19.58
C ASP A 195 -0.23 1.30 20.98
N ASN A 196 -1.03 1.58 22.02
CA ASN A 196 -0.57 1.58 23.39
C ASN A 196 -1.04 0.31 24.12
N GLU A 197 -0.11 -0.62 24.38
CA GLU A 197 -0.40 -1.91 25.01
C GLU A 197 -1.11 -1.78 26.36
N SER A 198 -0.76 -0.78 27.17
CA SER A 198 -1.43 -0.51 28.45
C SER A 198 -2.90 -0.11 28.29
N ALA A 199 -3.26 0.57 27.20
CA ALA A 199 -4.65 0.92 26.92
C ALA A 199 -5.45 -0.34 26.51
N VAL A 200 -4.83 -1.24 25.75
CA VAL A 200 -5.42 -2.55 25.42
C VAL A 200 -5.64 -3.39 26.68
N ALA A 201 -4.65 -3.46 27.56
CA ALA A 201 -4.73 -4.21 28.81
C ALA A 201 -5.81 -3.69 29.76
N LEU A 202 -6.03 -2.36 29.79
CA LEU A 202 -7.01 -1.74 30.69
C LEU A 202 -8.44 -1.78 30.13
N LEU A 203 -8.61 -1.45 28.85
CA LEU A 203 -9.94 -1.27 28.24
C LEU A 203 -10.48 -2.54 27.59
N GLY A 204 -9.60 -3.43 27.16
CA GLY A 204 -9.94 -4.61 26.38
C GLY A 204 -10.35 -4.31 24.93
N ASN A 205 -10.30 -5.35 24.10
CA ASN A 205 -10.54 -5.24 22.66
C ASN A 205 -11.96 -4.77 22.32
N ASP A 206 -12.98 -5.19 23.07
CA ASP A 206 -14.37 -4.82 22.80
C ASP A 206 -14.64 -3.31 23.00
N THR A 207 -14.08 -2.73 24.06
CA THR A 207 -14.22 -1.29 24.34
C THR A 207 -13.51 -0.48 23.26
N LEU A 208 -12.29 -0.87 22.89
CA LEU A 208 -11.53 -0.24 21.82
C LEU A 208 -12.23 -0.34 20.47
N ARG A 209 -12.88 -1.47 20.18
CA ARG A 209 -13.69 -1.67 18.98
C ARG A 209 -14.86 -0.69 18.92
N VAL A 210 -15.66 -0.60 19.99
CA VAL A 210 -16.81 0.33 20.04
C VAL A 210 -16.33 1.78 19.90
N MET A 211 -15.21 2.11 20.54
CA MET A 211 -14.60 3.43 20.44
C MET A 211 -14.16 3.75 19.00
N ALA A 212 -13.51 2.81 18.32
CA ALA A 212 -13.07 2.97 16.94
C ALA A 212 -14.25 3.18 15.98
N GLN A 213 -15.33 2.43 16.14
CA GLN A 213 -16.56 2.58 15.37
C GLN A 213 -17.20 3.96 15.56
N GLU A 214 -17.24 4.45 16.80
CA GLU A 214 -17.79 5.76 17.13
C GLU A 214 -16.92 6.92 16.60
N ILE A 215 -15.59 6.77 16.65
CA ILE A 215 -14.65 7.71 16.03
C ILE A 215 -14.84 7.72 14.50
N ALA A 216 -14.87 6.56 13.86
CA ALA A 216 -15.06 6.45 12.40
C ALA A 216 -16.36 7.13 11.96
N ARG A 217 -17.46 6.89 12.68
CA ARG A 217 -18.76 7.52 12.42
C ARG A 217 -18.67 9.06 12.48
N ARG A 218 -18.03 9.61 13.51
CA ARG A 218 -17.90 11.08 13.69
C ARG A 218 -16.96 11.72 12.70
N VAL A 219 -15.87 11.03 12.35
CA VAL A 219 -14.97 11.49 11.29
C VAL A 219 -15.74 11.56 9.98
N ARG A 220 -16.51 10.53 9.62
CA ARG A 220 -17.32 10.52 8.39
C ARG A 220 -18.39 11.62 8.37
N SER A 221 -19.07 11.88 9.48
CA SER A 221 -20.08 12.96 9.55
C SER A 221 -19.47 14.37 9.45
N THR A 222 -18.17 14.51 9.77
CA THR A 222 -17.46 15.80 9.76
C THR A 222 -16.65 15.99 8.47
N ALA A 223 -16.31 14.91 7.77
CA ALA A 223 -15.47 14.91 6.56
C ALA A 223 -16.10 15.60 5.34
N THR A 224 -17.41 15.85 5.33
CA THR A 224 -18.10 16.65 4.29
C THR A 224 -17.64 18.11 4.20
N VAL A 225 -16.80 18.58 5.13
CA VAL A 225 -16.28 19.95 5.19
C VAL A 225 -14.78 19.92 4.90
N ASP A 226 -14.30 20.67 3.90
CA ASP A 226 -12.88 20.85 3.51
C ASP A 226 -11.90 20.76 4.69
N TRP A 227 -11.47 19.52 4.96
CA TRP A 227 -10.89 19.10 6.25
C TRP A 227 -9.38 19.34 6.28
N THR A 228 -8.77 19.34 5.10
CA THR A 228 -7.32 19.54 4.88
C THR A 228 -6.88 20.99 5.07
N HIS A 229 -7.78 21.96 4.97
CA HIS A 229 -7.42 23.39 4.90
C HIS A 229 -7.91 24.25 6.08
N ARG A 230 -8.74 23.72 6.99
CA ARG A 230 -9.34 24.50 8.08
C ARG A 230 -8.85 24.06 9.46
N GLU A 231 -8.00 24.87 10.08
CA GLU A 231 -7.47 24.66 11.43
C GLU A 231 -8.57 24.50 12.50
N ASN A 232 -9.68 25.22 12.34
CA ASN A 232 -10.85 25.14 13.22
C ASN A 232 -11.49 23.75 13.24
N VAL A 233 -11.51 23.04 12.10
CA VAL A 233 -12.10 21.70 12.01
C VAL A 233 -11.23 20.67 12.73
N ARG A 234 -9.90 20.78 12.60
CA ARG A 234 -8.94 19.96 13.36
C ARG A 234 -9.08 20.17 14.86
N ALA A 235 -9.23 21.41 15.30
CA ALA A 235 -9.41 21.73 16.71
C ALA A 235 -10.72 21.13 17.28
N MET A 236 -11.82 21.24 16.53
CA MET A 236 -13.10 20.61 16.92
C MET A 236 -12.98 19.09 17.01
N MET A 237 -12.38 18.44 16.01
CA MET A 237 -12.19 16.99 16.05
C MET A 237 -11.27 16.56 17.20
N ARG A 238 -10.21 17.33 17.49
CA ARG A 238 -9.34 17.06 18.64
C ARG A 238 -10.14 17.07 19.94
N ILE A 239 -11.02 18.05 20.13
CA ILE A 239 -11.89 18.13 21.32
C ILE A 239 -12.86 16.95 21.37
N GLU A 240 -13.40 16.54 20.23
CA GLU A 240 -14.36 15.45 20.14
C GLU A 240 -13.73 14.09 20.43
N VAL A 241 -12.60 13.78 19.80
CA VAL A 241 -11.79 12.58 20.09
C VAL A 241 -11.39 12.58 21.56
N LYS A 242 -10.93 13.71 22.10
CA LYS A 242 -10.60 13.86 23.53
C LYS A 242 -11.78 13.52 24.44
N ARG A 243 -12.97 14.00 24.11
CA ARG A 243 -14.20 13.71 24.87
C ARG A 243 -14.54 12.22 24.83
N LEU A 244 -14.41 11.59 23.66
CA LEU A 244 -14.63 10.15 23.51
C LEU A 244 -13.64 9.32 24.34
N LEU A 245 -12.34 9.58 24.22
CA LEU A 245 -11.32 8.88 25.00
C LEU A 245 -11.64 8.90 26.51
N ARG A 246 -12.05 10.06 27.03
CA ARG A 246 -12.47 10.21 28.44
C ARG A 246 -13.74 9.46 28.79
N GLN A 247 -14.75 9.48 27.91
CA GLN A 247 -16.02 8.79 28.13
C GLN A 247 -15.82 7.27 28.27
N PHE A 248 -14.89 6.71 27.50
CA PHE A 248 -14.56 5.29 27.53
C PHE A 248 -13.45 4.92 28.53
N GLY A 249 -12.97 5.88 29.33
CA GLY A 249 -11.98 5.62 30.39
C GLY A 249 -10.55 5.41 29.89
N TYR A 250 -10.20 5.95 28.72
CA TYR A 250 -8.84 5.84 28.18
C TYR A 250 -7.81 6.50 29.10
N PRO A 251 -6.64 5.87 29.34
CA PRO A 251 -5.63 6.38 30.27
C PRO A 251 -5.17 7.81 29.90
N PRO A 252 -5.23 8.78 30.83
CA PRO A 252 -4.96 10.19 30.55
C PRO A 252 -3.49 10.48 30.20
N ASP A 253 -2.57 9.62 30.63
CA ASP A 253 -1.14 9.65 30.29
C ASP A 253 -0.87 9.25 28.82
N LEU A 254 -1.73 8.39 28.25
CA LEU A 254 -1.61 7.88 26.88
C LEU A 254 -2.54 8.62 25.90
N GLU A 255 -3.51 9.38 26.41
CA GLU A 255 -4.50 10.18 25.68
C GLU A 255 -3.85 11.09 24.60
N PRO A 256 -2.76 11.84 24.88
CA PRO A 256 -2.19 12.78 23.89
C PRO A 256 -1.71 12.09 22.61
N LYS A 257 -1.00 10.95 22.75
CA LYS A 257 -0.45 10.18 21.62
C LYS A 257 -1.58 9.54 20.80
N ALA A 258 -2.57 8.97 21.48
CA ALA A 258 -3.74 8.38 20.83
C ALA A 258 -4.53 9.42 20.00
N ILE A 259 -4.73 10.62 20.55
CA ILE A 259 -5.37 11.74 19.82
C ILE A 259 -4.59 12.08 18.55
N GLU A 260 -3.26 12.17 18.63
CA GLU A 260 -2.44 12.53 17.47
C GLU A 260 -2.51 11.48 16.38
N LEU A 261 -2.41 10.20 16.73
CA LEU A 261 -2.54 9.09 15.79
C LEU A 261 -3.93 9.04 15.14
N VAL A 262 -4.99 9.21 15.91
CA VAL A 262 -6.37 9.26 15.40
C VAL A 262 -6.56 10.43 14.44
N LEU A 263 -6.02 11.61 14.75
CA LEU A 263 -6.09 12.78 13.85
C LEU A 263 -5.23 12.62 12.60
N GLU A 264 -4.08 11.95 12.70
CA GLU A 264 -3.28 11.58 11.53
C GLU A 264 -4.04 10.62 10.62
N GLN A 265 -4.65 9.58 11.21
CA GLN A 265 -5.46 8.60 10.50
C GLN A 265 -6.69 9.24 9.84
N ALA A 266 -7.42 10.11 10.55
CA ALA A 266 -8.57 10.82 10.02
C ALA A 266 -8.21 11.69 8.80
N ARG A 267 -7.02 12.30 8.78
CA ARG A 267 -6.53 13.08 7.61
C ARG A 267 -6.31 12.20 6.38
N ARG A 268 -5.86 10.95 6.56
CA ARG A 268 -5.66 10.02 5.44
C ARG A 268 -7.00 9.56 4.87
N VAL A 269 -7.94 9.20 5.73
CA VAL A 269 -9.31 8.82 5.32
C VAL A 269 -10.01 9.97 4.58
N ALA A 270 -9.84 11.21 5.04
CA ALA A 270 -10.41 12.38 4.38
C ALA A 270 -9.74 12.73 3.04
N ALA A 271 -8.48 12.31 2.80
CA ALA A 271 -7.79 12.53 1.53
C ALA A 271 -8.12 11.49 0.46
N LEU A 272 -8.78 10.39 0.84
CA LEU A 272 -9.21 9.30 -0.06
C LEU A 272 -10.64 9.49 -0.58
N ASN A 273 -11.43 10.36 0.06
CA ASN A 273 -12.82 10.69 -0.26
C ASN A 273 -12.91 12.06 -0.95
#